data_AF-A0A2Z5EJJ0-F1
#
_entry.id   AF-A0A2Z5EJJ0-F1
#
_cell.length_a   1.000
_cell.length_b   1.000
_cell.length_c   1.000
_cell.angle_alpha   90.00
_cell.angle_beta   90.00
_cell.angle_gamma   90.00
#
_symmetry.space_group_name_H-M   'P 1'
#
loop_
_entity.id
_entity.type
_entity.pdbx_description
1 polymer ?
#
loop_
_entity_poly.entity_id
_entity_poly.type
_entity_poly.pdbx_seq_one_letter_code
_entity_poly.pdbx_strand_id
1 'polypeptide(L)'
;MVGIDDKLASRGLASSALHEIAGETAALGDDAAATLFAGGIAARASQGDVLWIMERPDLFAPGLAGAGIPASRLIQVEAGRDADALAVMEEALRHGGLAAVVCEAARIGMTATRRLQLAAEEGGTMALLLRRWRRAAEDPLAQPSSAVTRWRIACAPSEALPVPGVGRARWQVSLVRQRGGDPQSWLLEGCDATGCLAVPAEPRRRSAAPRRREDRQAA
;
A
#
# COMPACT_ATOMS: atom_id res chain seq x y z
N MET A 1 -8.10 -20.73 5.17
CA MET A 1 -7.27 -19.56 5.49
C MET A 1 -8.20 -18.36 5.56
N VAL A 2 -8.33 -17.75 6.73
CA VAL A 2 -9.16 -16.53 6.93
C VAL A 2 -8.51 -15.41 6.13
N GLY A 3 -9.27 -14.71 5.29
CA GLY A 3 -8.73 -13.67 4.41
C GLY A 3 -8.26 -12.44 5.21
N ILE A 4 -7.47 -11.55 4.60
CA ILE A 4 -7.09 -10.28 5.23
C ILE A 4 -8.34 -9.47 5.61
N ASP A 5 -9.33 -9.45 4.73
CA ASP A 5 -10.57 -8.71 4.92
C ASP A 5 -11.35 -9.15 6.16
N ASP A 6 -11.35 -10.45 6.49
CA ASP A 6 -12.01 -10.98 7.69
C ASP A 6 -11.40 -10.47 9.01
N LYS A 7 -10.17 -9.96 8.95
CA LYS A 7 -9.46 -9.37 10.10
C LYS A 7 -9.67 -7.86 10.22
N LEU A 8 -10.29 -7.24 9.22
CA LEU A 8 -10.67 -5.85 9.25
C LEU A 8 -12.05 -5.72 9.91
N ALA A 9 -12.20 -4.74 10.80
CA ALA A 9 -13.46 -4.49 11.51
C ALA A 9 -14.64 -4.27 10.55
N SER A 10 -14.37 -3.68 9.39
CA SER A 10 -15.33 -3.45 8.30
C SER A 10 -15.47 -4.61 7.30
N ARG A 11 -14.83 -5.76 7.54
CA ARG A 11 -14.78 -6.92 6.62
C ARG A 11 -14.27 -6.54 5.21
N GLY A 12 -13.18 -5.79 5.18
CA GLY A 12 -12.62 -5.13 4.00
C GLY A 12 -12.23 -3.69 4.33
N LEU A 13 -11.60 -2.98 3.39
CA LEU A 13 -11.37 -1.54 3.52
C LEU A 13 -12.66 -0.77 3.22
N ALA A 14 -13.00 0.20 4.06
CA ALA A 14 -14.15 1.07 3.83
C ALA A 14 -13.91 1.97 2.61
N SER A 15 -14.79 1.94 1.61
CA SER A 15 -14.62 2.67 0.35
C SER A 15 -14.76 4.19 0.45
N SER A 16 -15.28 4.71 1.55
CA SER A 16 -15.58 6.13 1.77
C SER A 16 -14.94 6.60 3.08
N ALA A 17 -13.65 6.33 3.21
CA ALA A 17 -12.89 6.61 4.44
C ALA A 17 -11.43 6.95 4.15
N LEU A 18 -10.79 7.58 5.13
CA LEU A 18 -9.37 7.88 5.16
C LEU A 18 -8.57 6.68 5.69
N HIS A 19 -7.61 6.25 4.89
CA HIS A 19 -6.62 5.23 5.22
C HIS A 19 -5.21 5.83 5.11
N GLU A 20 -4.42 5.71 6.17
CA GLU A 20 -3.02 6.16 6.16
C GLU A 20 -2.08 4.99 5.89
N ILE A 21 -1.08 5.20 5.06
CA ILE A 21 -0.09 4.19 4.68
C ILE A 21 1.29 4.85 4.78
N ALA A 22 2.24 4.20 5.44
CA ALA A 22 3.63 4.64 5.52
C ALA A 22 4.57 3.46 5.26
N GLY A 23 5.79 3.75 4.77
CA GLY A 23 6.90 2.81 4.88
C GLY A 23 7.19 2.48 6.36
N GLU A 24 7.66 1.28 6.63
CA GLU A 24 8.15 0.89 7.97
C GLU A 24 9.37 1.72 8.36
N THR A 25 10.26 2.00 7.41
CA THR A 25 11.43 2.85 7.60
C THR A 25 11.52 3.95 6.54
N ALA A 26 12.50 4.84 6.69
CA ALA A 26 12.83 5.86 5.69
C ALA A 26 13.59 5.31 4.47
N ALA A 27 13.76 3.99 4.34
CA ALA A 27 14.37 3.39 3.18
C ALA A 27 13.48 3.54 1.93
N LEU A 28 14.09 3.88 0.79
CA LEU A 28 13.37 4.04 -0.48
C LEU A 28 12.61 2.78 -0.91
N GLY A 29 13.08 1.60 -0.50
CA GLY A 29 12.39 0.34 -0.75
C GLY A 29 11.04 0.25 -0.05
N ASP A 30 10.97 0.61 1.24
CA ASP A 30 9.73 0.59 2.02
C ASP A 30 8.75 1.66 1.51
N ASP A 31 9.27 2.80 1.09
CA ASP A 31 8.50 3.88 0.50
C ASP A 31 7.89 3.49 -0.86
N ALA A 32 8.65 2.79 -1.71
CA ALA A 32 8.16 2.20 -2.95
C ALA A 32 7.12 1.09 -2.67
N ALA A 33 7.35 0.24 -1.67
CA ALA A 33 6.38 -0.79 -1.26
C ALA A 33 5.06 -0.19 -0.78
N ALA A 34 5.13 0.87 0.05
CA ALA A 34 3.96 1.62 0.50
C ALA A 34 3.19 2.26 -0.66
N THR A 35 3.91 2.84 -1.63
CA THR A 35 3.36 3.42 -2.86
C THR A 35 2.59 2.36 -3.66
N LEU A 36 3.19 1.19 -3.92
CA LEU A 36 2.56 0.12 -4.68
C LEU A 36 1.40 -0.54 -3.92
N PHE A 37 1.49 -0.64 -2.59
CA PHE A 37 0.38 -1.10 -1.74
C PHE A 37 -0.83 -0.17 -1.84
N ALA A 38 -0.62 1.15 -1.75
CA ALA A 38 -1.69 2.13 -1.98
C ALA A 38 -2.24 2.07 -3.40
N GLY A 39 -1.35 1.92 -4.40
CA GLY A 39 -1.73 1.75 -5.81
C GLY A 39 -2.63 0.54 -6.04
N GLY A 40 -2.27 -0.62 -5.48
CA GLY A 40 -3.08 -1.83 -5.60
C GLY A 40 -4.44 -1.74 -4.90
N ILE A 41 -4.52 -0.99 -3.79
CA ILE A 41 -5.82 -0.70 -3.15
C ILE A 41 -6.65 0.21 -4.05
N ALA A 42 -6.09 1.32 -4.53
CA ALA A 42 -6.77 2.28 -5.40
C ALA A 42 -7.26 1.64 -6.71
N ALA A 43 -6.46 0.75 -7.30
CA ALA A 43 -6.81 0.00 -8.51
C ALA A 43 -8.13 -0.80 -8.35
N ARG A 44 -8.42 -1.25 -7.13
CA ARG A 44 -9.58 -2.09 -6.79
C ARG A 44 -10.74 -1.32 -6.16
N ALA A 45 -10.61 -0.04 -5.85
CA ALA A 45 -11.64 0.74 -5.16
C ALA A 45 -12.94 0.85 -5.99
N SER A 46 -12.82 1.17 -7.28
CA SER A 46 -13.90 1.09 -8.27
C SER A 46 -13.30 1.16 -9.70
N GLN A 47 -14.15 1.19 -10.74
CA GLN A 47 -13.71 1.29 -12.15
C GLN A 47 -13.41 2.74 -12.62
N GLY A 48 -13.41 3.73 -11.73
CA GLY A 48 -13.13 5.13 -12.08
C GLY A 48 -11.65 5.51 -12.13
N ASP A 49 -11.41 6.80 -12.36
CA ASP A 49 -10.07 7.40 -12.35
C ASP A 49 -9.51 7.51 -10.92
N VAL A 50 -8.20 7.37 -10.81
CA VAL A 50 -7.43 7.57 -9.59
C VAL A 50 -6.68 8.89 -9.72
N LEU A 51 -6.93 9.80 -8.79
CA LEU A 51 -6.15 11.03 -8.66
C LEU A 51 -4.96 10.78 -7.72
N TRP A 52 -3.76 11.07 -8.20
CA TRP A 52 -2.52 10.96 -7.42
C TRP A 52 -1.89 12.35 -7.24
N ILE A 53 -1.90 12.83 -6.01
CA ILE A 53 -1.39 14.15 -5.61
C ILE A 53 -0.02 13.96 -4.97
N MET A 54 1.01 14.53 -5.57
CA MET A 54 2.41 14.38 -5.16
C MET A 54 3.03 15.71 -4.77
N GLU A 55 3.97 15.67 -3.81
CA GLU A 55 4.81 16.83 -3.47
C GLU A 55 5.81 17.11 -4.61
N ARG A 56 6.32 16.05 -5.25
CA ARG A 56 7.36 16.09 -6.28
C ARG A 56 6.99 15.14 -7.42
N PRO A 57 7.43 15.40 -8.66
CA PRO A 57 7.14 14.54 -9.81
C PRO A 57 8.07 13.32 -9.86
N ASP A 58 8.08 12.50 -8.80
CA ASP A 58 8.90 11.29 -8.66
C ASP A 58 8.09 9.98 -8.75
N LEU A 59 6.80 10.08 -9.08
CA LEU A 59 5.93 8.93 -9.27
C LEU A 59 6.28 8.14 -10.54
N PHE A 60 6.65 6.87 -10.36
CA PHE A 60 6.93 5.98 -11.48
C PHE A 60 5.65 5.31 -12.01
N ALA A 61 4.99 5.94 -12.98
CA ALA A 61 3.72 5.46 -13.55
C ALA A 61 3.74 4.00 -14.06
N PRO A 62 4.80 3.46 -14.70
CA PRO A 62 4.83 2.05 -15.09
C PRO A 62 4.76 1.08 -13.90
N GLY A 63 5.27 1.48 -12.73
CA GLY A 63 5.13 0.72 -11.49
C GLY A 63 3.67 0.62 -11.04
N LEU A 64 2.92 1.73 -11.14
CA LEU A 64 1.49 1.75 -10.84
C LEU A 64 0.66 0.93 -11.84
N ALA A 65 1.04 0.93 -13.11
CA ALA A 65 0.44 0.03 -14.11
C ALA A 65 0.66 -1.44 -13.72
N GLY A 66 1.85 -1.77 -13.24
CA GLY A 66 2.15 -3.09 -12.65
C GLY A 66 1.35 -3.42 -11.39
N ALA A 67 0.82 -2.41 -10.69
CA ALA A 67 -0.08 -2.53 -9.55
C ALA A 67 -1.58 -2.35 -9.92
N GLY A 68 -1.92 -2.35 -11.22
CA GLY A 68 -3.30 -2.34 -11.70
C GLY A 68 -3.93 -0.98 -11.96
N ILE A 69 -3.15 0.12 -11.92
CA ILE A 69 -3.61 1.45 -12.35
C ILE A 69 -3.02 1.76 -13.74
N PRO A 70 -3.75 1.51 -14.84
CA PRO A 70 -3.27 1.88 -16.17
C PRO A 70 -3.18 3.40 -16.32
N ALA A 71 -2.32 3.88 -17.20
CA ALA A 71 -2.14 5.31 -17.47
C ALA A 71 -3.45 6.02 -17.88
N SER A 72 -4.38 5.30 -18.52
CA SER A 72 -5.70 5.83 -18.90
C SER A 72 -6.64 6.11 -17.73
N ARG A 73 -6.32 5.62 -16.52
CA ARG A 73 -7.08 5.84 -15.28
C ARG A 73 -6.30 6.68 -14.25
N LEU A 74 -5.11 7.16 -14.58
CA LEU A 74 -4.24 7.87 -13.64
C LEU A 74 -4.19 9.36 -13.97
N ILE A 75 -4.69 10.18 -13.05
CA ILE A 75 -4.54 11.64 -13.08
C ILE A 75 -3.45 12.01 -12.07
N GLN A 76 -2.43 12.76 -12.49
CA GLN A 76 -1.32 13.18 -11.63
C GLN A 76 -1.40 14.68 -11.37
N VAL A 77 -1.24 15.09 -10.11
CA VAL A 77 -1.20 16.50 -9.71
C VAL A 77 0.02 16.75 -8.85
N GLU A 78 0.88 17.67 -9.28
CA GLU A 78 1.98 18.19 -8.50
C GLU A 78 1.50 19.42 -7.71
N ALA A 79 1.45 19.30 -6.38
CA ALA A 79 0.97 20.38 -5.51
C ALA A 79 2.11 21.13 -4.78
N GLY A 80 3.34 20.59 -4.80
CA GLY A 80 4.55 21.23 -4.26
C GLY A 80 4.65 21.31 -2.72
N ARG A 81 3.56 21.64 -2.00
CA ARG A 81 3.53 21.76 -0.53
C ARG A 81 2.41 20.91 0.08
N ASP A 82 2.65 20.35 1.27
CA ASP A 82 1.66 19.55 2.01
C ASP A 82 0.30 20.27 2.13
N ALA A 83 0.28 21.58 2.41
CA ALA A 83 -0.98 22.33 2.56
C ALA A 83 -1.81 22.39 1.27
N ASP A 84 -1.15 22.59 0.12
CA ASP A 84 -1.80 22.66 -1.18
C ASP A 84 -2.27 21.26 -1.61
N ALA A 85 -1.44 20.23 -1.36
CA ALA A 85 -1.78 18.84 -1.62
C ALA A 85 -3.04 18.40 -0.85
N LEU A 86 -3.14 18.78 0.42
CA LEU A 86 -4.31 18.47 1.25
C LEU A 86 -5.56 19.23 0.82
N ALA A 87 -5.42 20.48 0.36
CA ALA A 87 -6.54 21.24 -0.18
C ALA A 87 -7.08 20.59 -1.47
N VAL A 88 -6.19 20.19 -2.38
CA VAL A 88 -6.56 19.45 -3.60
C VAL A 88 -7.23 18.12 -3.25
N MET A 89 -6.68 17.38 -2.27
CA MET A 89 -7.25 16.11 -1.82
C MET A 89 -8.67 16.31 -1.28
N GLU A 90 -8.90 17.34 -0.46
CA GLU A 90 -10.22 17.63 0.10
C GLU A 90 -11.26 17.92 -0.99
N GLU A 91 -10.95 18.78 -1.96
CA GLU A 91 -11.86 19.09 -3.07
C GLU A 91 -12.12 17.87 -3.96
N ALA A 92 -11.08 17.08 -4.26
CA ALA A 92 -11.21 15.87 -5.06
C ALA A 92 -12.07 14.81 -4.39
N LEU A 93 -11.98 14.68 -3.06
CA LEU A 93 -12.83 13.77 -2.29
C LEU A 93 -14.30 14.21 -2.34
N ARG A 94 -14.57 15.51 -2.15
CA ARG A 94 -15.93 16.08 -2.20
C ARG A 94 -16.60 15.95 -3.57
N HIS A 95 -15.82 15.92 -4.65
CA HIS A 95 -16.33 15.76 -6.00
C HIS A 95 -17.05 14.42 -6.22
N GLY A 96 -16.61 13.34 -5.58
CA GLY A 96 -17.30 12.04 -5.59
C GLY A 96 -17.24 11.20 -6.87
N GLY A 97 -16.68 11.75 -7.97
CA GLY A 97 -16.56 11.04 -9.25
C GLY A 97 -15.30 10.18 -9.43
N LEU A 98 -14.40 10.13 -8.44
CA LEU A 98 -13.13 9.39 -8.53
C LEU A 98 -13.24 8.02 -7.86
N ALA A 99 -12.45 7.05 -8.33
CA ALA A 99 -12.34 5.75 -7.66
C ALA A 99 -11.63 5.86 -6.32
N ALA A 100 -10.54 6.62 -6.29
CA ALA A 100 -9.76 6.91 -5.11
C ALA A 100 -8.95 8.20 -5.31
N VAL A 101 -8.63 8.86 -4.20
CA VAL A 101 -7.67 9.94 -4.16
C VAL A 101 -6.48 9.50 -3.32
N VAL A 102 -5.31 9.43 -3.95
CA VAL A 102 -4.03 9.18 -3.29
C VAL A 102 -3.34 10.52 -3.10
N CYS A 103 -2.96 10.85 -1.87
CA CYS A 103 -2.20 12.06 -1.58
C CYS A 103 -0.93 11.72 -0.82
N GLU A 104 0.18 12.27 -1.25
CA GLU A 104 1.45 12.21 -0.54
C GLU A 104 1.61 13.42 0.36
N ALA A 105 1.93 13.19 1.63
CA ALA A 105 2.19 14.26 2.58
C ALA A 105 2.98 13.72 3.76
N ALA A 106 3.83 14.55 4.36
CA ALA A 106 4.64 14.09 5.49
C ALA A 106 4.01 14.44 6.83
N ARG A 107 3.59 15.70 7.00
CA ARG A 107 3.11 16.22 8.29
C ARG A 107 1.70 16.74 8.15
N ILE A 108 0.79 16.03 8.80
CA ILE A 108 -0.62 16.39 8.83
C ILE A 108 -1.13 16.15 10.23
N GLY A 109 -1.70 17.19 10.81
CA GLY A 109 -2.30 17.15 12.14
C GLY A 109 -3.72 16.60 12.13
N MET A 110 -4.22 16.32 13.33
CA MET A 110 -5.54 15.73 13.55
C MET A 110 -6.67 16.49 12.82
N THR A 111 -6.70 17.82 12.87
CA THR A 111 -7.75 18.63 12.25
C THR A 111 -7.85 18.41 10.74
N ALA A 112 -6.71 18.36 10.04
CA ALA A 112 -6.70 18.12 8.60
C ALA A 112 -7.11 16.68 8.28
N THR A 113 -6.63 15.68 9.04
CA THR A 113 -7.10 14.28 8.84
C THR A 113 -8.59 14.12 9.11
N ARG A 114 -9.17 14.88 10.05
CA ARG A 114 -10.62 14.88 10.30
C ARG A 114 -11.40 15.48 9.14
N ARG A 115 -10.92 16.59 8.57
CA ARG A 115 -11.53 17.21 7.38
C ARG A 115 -11.53 16.25 6.19
N LEU A 116 -10.40 15.58 5.93
CA LEU A 116 -10.29 14.58 4.87
C LEU A 116 -11.21 13.38 5.10
N GLN A 117 -11.34 12.89 6.34
CA GLN A 117 -12.28 11.82 6.67
C GLN A 117 -13.72 12.23 6.34
N LEU A 118 -14.13 13.45 6.73
CA LEU A 118 -15.48 13.95 6.43
C LEU A 118 -15.68 14.13 4.91
N ALA A 119 -14.70 14.67 4.20
CA ALA A 119 -14.76 14.82 2.74
C ALA A 119 -14.88 13.46 2.02
N ALA A 120 -14.15 12.43 2.49
CA ALA A 120 -14.24 11.07 1.98
C ALA A 120 -15.63 10.45 2.21
N GLU A 121 -16.22 10.68 3.39
CA GLU A 121 -17.57 10.23 3.71
C GLU A 121 -18.63 10.96 2.86
N GLU A 122 -18.54 12.29 2.76
CA GLU A 122 -19.50 13.12 2.02
C GLU A 122 -19.49 12.85 0.52
N GLY A 123 -18.32 12.72 -0.10
CA GLY A 123 -18.20 12.41 -1.52
C GLY A 123 -18.21 10.92 -1.84
N GLY A 124 -18.27 10.04 -0.83
CA GLY A 124 -18.27 8.60 -1.05
C GLY A 124 -16.99 8.04 -1.67
N THR A 125 -15.87 8.76 -1.59
CA THR A 125 -14.61 8.44 -2.30
C THR A 125 -13.53 7.93 -1.34
N MET A 126 -12.75 6.95 -1.77
CA MET A 126 -11.67 6.39 -0.95
C MET A 126 -10.51 7.37 -0.82
N ALA A 127 -10.13 7.70 0.41
CA ALA A 127 -9.00 8.57 0.70
C ALA A 127 -7.78 7.73 1.13
N LEU A 128 -6.73 7.72 0.32
CA LEU A 128 -5.47 7.06 0.62
C LEU A 128 -4.39 8.10 0.87
N LEU A 129 -3.90 8.17 2.09
CA LEU A 129 -2.90 9.14 2.49
C LEU A 129 -1.55 8.45 2.68
N LEU A 130 -0.64 8.68 1.72
CA LEU A 130 0.73 8.20 1.75
C LEU A 130 1.60 9.14 2.62
N ARG A 131 1.96 8.63 3.79
CA ARG A 131 2.71 9.32 4.83
C ARG A 131 4.21 9.15 4.61
N ARG A 132 4.80 10.08 3.85
CA ARG A 132 6.22 10.05 3.46
C ARG A 132 7.14 10.37 4.65
N TRP A 133 8.26 9.64 4.76
CA TRP A 133 9.32 9.95 5.70
C TRP A 133 10.11 11.18 5.23
N ARG A 134 10.07 12.30 5.96
CA ARG A 134 10.95 13.45 5.69
C ARG A 134 12.33 13.29 6.30
N ARG A 135 12.43 12.65 7.46
CA ARG A 135 13.66 12.40 8.22
C ARG A 135 13.52 11.07 8.94
N ALA A 136 14.61 10.30 9.01
CA ALA A 136 14.60 8.99 9.65
C ALA A 136 14.21 9.01 11.14
N ALA A 137 14.44 10.14 11.83
CA ALA A 137 14.09 10.30 13.24
C ALA A 137 12.63 10.74 13.49
N GLU A 138 11.91 11.15 12.45
CA GLU A 138 10.54 11.68 12.58
C GLU A 138 9.54 10.66 12.03
N ASP A 139 9.01 9.83 12.90
CA ASP A 139 7.99 8.84 12.52
C ASP A 139 6.74 9.54 11.94
N PRO A 140 6.39 9.28 10.66
CA PRO A 140 5.29 9.94 10.00
C PRO A 140 3.91 9.54 10.54
N LEU A 141 3.80 8.44 11.30
CA LEU A 141 2.57 8.00 11.97
C LEU A 141 2.52 8.36 13.47
N ALA A 142 3.54 9.02 14.03
CA ALA A 142 3.53 9.41 15.45
C ALA A 142 2.41 10.42 15.80
N GLN A 143 2.02 11.27 14.85
CA GLN A 143 0.96 12.24 15.06
C GLN A 143 -0.42 11.56 15.14
N PRO A 144 -1.29 12.00 16.07
CA PRO A 144 -2.68 11.56 16.13
C PRO A 144 -3.41 11.83 14.80
N SER A 145 -4.27 10.89 14.38
CA SER A 145 -4.99 10.95 13.10
C SER A 145 -6.40 10.37 13.22
N SER A 146 -7.34 10.95 12.46
CA SER A 146 -8.74 10.48 12.34
C SER A 146 -8.93 9.30 11.39
N ALA A 147 -7.88 8.85 10.70
CA ALA A 147 -7.93 7.76 9.73
C ALA A 147 -8.64 6.50 10.29
N VAL A 148 -9.41 5.79 9.47
CA VAL A 148 -10.07 4.54 9.87
C VAL A 148 -9.05 3.44 10.05
N THR A 149 -8.05 3.36 9.17
CA THR A 149 -6.91 2.42 9.30
C THR A 149 -5.58 3.13 9.11
N ARG A 150 -4.52 2.59 9.72
CA ARG A 150 -3.13 3.03 9.55
C ARG A 150 -2.25 1.82 9.30
N TRP A 151 -1.44 1.88 8.25
CA TRP A 151 -0.65 0.77 7.74
C TRP A 151 0.83 1.11 7.69
N ARG A 152 1.66 0.11 7.98
CA ARG A 152 3.10 0.11 7.74
C ARG A 152 3.47 -0.96 6.74
N ILE A 153 4.33 -0.61 5.80
CA ILE A 153 4.77 -1.50 4.74
C ILE A 153 6.30 -1.55 4.75
N ALA A 154 6.85 -2.74 4.98
CA ALA A 154 8.29 -2.99 4.86
C ALA A 154 8.56 -3.94 3.69
N CYS A 155 9.65 -3.73 2.97
CA CYS A 155 10.17 -4.75 2.06
C CYS A 155 10.56 -6.02 2.84
N ALA A 156 10.24 -7.18 2.27
CA ALA A 156 10.65 -8.48 2.76
C ALA A 156 11.37 -9.26 1.66
N PRO A 157 12.29 -10.18 2.00
CA PRO A 157 12.95 -11.02 1.00
C PRO A 157 11.95 -11.79 0.13
N SER A 158 12.14 -11.72 -1.19
CA SER A 158 11.41 -12.53 -2.15
C SER A 158 11.72 -14.02 -1.99
N GLU A 159 10.85 -14.89 -2.52
CA GLU A 159 11.19 -16.30 -2.63
C GLU A 159 12.39 -16.51 -3.56
N ALA A 160 13.30 -17.40 -3.15
CA ALA A 160 14.40 -17.80 -4.00
C ALA A 160 13.86 -18.57 -5.22
N LEU A 161 14.22 -18.10 -6.41
CA LEU A 161 13.89 -18.78 -7.64
C LEU A 161 14.84 -19.98 -7.86
N PRO A 162 14.40 -21.04 -8.58
CA PRO A 162 15.27 -22.15 -8.96
C PRO A 162 16.32 -21.77 -10.02
N VAL A 163 16.27 -20.53 -10.52
CA VAL A 163 17.16 -19.95 -11.51
C VAL A 163 17.67 -18.60 -11.01
N PRO A 164 18.83 -18.10 -11.50
CA PRO A 164 19.28 -16.75 -11.18
C PRO A 164 18.22 -15.71 -11.54
N GLY A 165 17.84 -14.87 -10.57
CA GLY A 165 16.83 -13.83 -10.76
C GLY A 165 16.25 -13.31 -9.45
N VAL A 166 15.42 -12.28 -9.56
CA VAL A 166 14.68 -11.71 -8.43
C VAL A 166 13.27 -12.29 -8.44
N GLY A 167 12.88 -12.93 -7.34
CA GLY A 167 11.53 -13.45 -7.15
C GLY A 167 10.48 -12.33 -7.05
N ARG A 168 9.21 -12.70 -6.88
CA ARG A 168 8.13 -11.75 -6.69
C ARG A 168 8.39 -10.87 -5.46
N ALA A 169 8.11 -9.57 -5.54
CA ALA A 169 8.23 -8.68 -4.40
C ALA A 169 7.38 -9.20 -3.23
N ARG A 170 7.91 -9.10 -2.00
CA ARG A 170 7.19 -9.44 -0.78
C ARG A 170 7.28 -8.30 0.21
N TRP A 171 6.24 -8.13 1.00
CA TRP A 171 6.11 -7.04 1.95
C TRP A 171 5.64 -7.57 3.31
N GLN A 172 6.26 -7.08 4.38
CA GLN A 172 5.64 -7.14 5.71
C GLN A 172 4.61 -6.01 5.78
N VAL A 173 3.34 -6.37 5.85
CA VAL A 173 2.22 -5.43 5.93
C VAL A 173 1.67 -5.47 7.35
N SER A 174 1.77 -4.36 8.07
CA SER A 174 1.28 -4.23 9.43
C SER A 174 0.16 -3.20 9.50
N LEU A 175 -1.04 -3.64 9.85
CA LEU A 175 -2.13 -2.79 10.28
C LEU A 175 -1.85 -2.36 11.72
N VAL A 176 -1.26 -1.17 11.90
CA VAL A 176 -0.86 -0.68 13.23
C VAL A 176 -2.03 -0.06 14.00
N ARG A 177 -3.08 0.36 13.30
CA ARG A 177 -4.33 0.81 13.92
C ARG A 177 -5.51 0.59 12.98
N GLN A 178 -6.63 0.14 13.51
CA GLN A 178 -7.95 0.25 12.88
C GLN A 178 -9.00 0.72 13.87
N ARG A 179 -10.09 1.31 13.38
CA ARG A 179 -11.24 1.66 14.21
C ARG A 179 -12.07 0.39 14.46
N GLY A 180 -12.30 0.04 15.73
CA GLY A 180 -13.17 -1.09 16.10
C GLY A 180 -12.56 -2.48 15.93
N GLY A 181 -11.23 -2.59 15.81
CA GLY A 181 -10.54 -3.86 15.74
C GLY A 181 -9.07 -3.77 16.17
N ASP A 182 -8.43 -4.93 16.28
CA ASP A 182 -7.06 -5.03 16.77
C ASP A 182 -6.01 -4.85 15.67
N PRO A 183 -4.79 -4.40 15.99
CA PRO A 183 -3.67 -4.45 15.07
C PRO A 183 -3.39 -5.86 14.54
N GLN A 184 -2.88 -5.96 13.33
CA GLN A 184 -2.59 -7.23 12.64
C GLN A 184 -1.37 -7.09 11.75
N SER A 185 -0.72 -8.21 11.39
CA SER A 185 0.42 -8.19 10.50
C SER A 185 0.48 -9.44 9.62
N TRP A 186 0.93 -9.28 8.39
CA TRP A 186 1.00 -10.32 7.38
C TRP A 186 2.26 -10.18 6.52
N LEU A 187 2.80 -11.31 6.10
CA LEU A 187 3.73 -11.35 4.96
C LEU A 187 2.90 -11.54 3.69
N LEU A 188 2.95 -10.57 2.78
CA LEU A 188 2.20 -10.57 1.51
C LEU A 188 3.16 -10.53 0.32
N GLU A 189 2.72 -11.06 -0.81
CA GLU A 189 3.34 -10.79 -2.10
C GLU A 189 2.81 -9.45 -2.64
N GLY A 190 3.67 -8.74 -3.36
CA GLY A 190 3.33 -7.46 -3.98
C GLY A 190 2.18 -7.57 -4.97
N CYS A 191 1.63 -6.43 -5.38
CA CYS A 191 0.50 -6.38 -6.30
C CYS A 191 0.79 -7.09 -7.63
N ASP A 192 -0.20 -7.77 -8.19
CA ASP A 192 -0.23 -8.10 -9.62
C ASP A 192 -0.80 -6.95 -10.46
N ALA A 193 -0.88 -7.15 -11.78
CA ALA A 193 -1.42 -6.16 -12.72
C ALA A 193 -2.94 -5.91 -12.57
N THR A 194 -3.62 -6.58 -11.63
CA THR A 194 -5.01 -6.29 -11.22
C THR A 194 -5.08 -5.58 -9.87
N GLY A 195 -3.91 -5.27 -9.29
CA GLY A 195 -3.78 -4.71 -7.96
C GLY A 195 -3.91 -5.72 -6.84
N CYS A 196 -4.10 -7.02 -7.13
CA CYS A 196 -4.35 -8.04 -6.12
C CYS A 196 -3.10 -8.33 -5.27
N LEU A 197 -3.27 -8.36 -3.95
CA LEU A 197 -2.26 -8.81 -3.00
C LEU A 197 -2.48 -10.30 -2.74
N ALA A 198 -1.41 -11.10 -2.81
CA ALA A 198 -1.50 -12.52 -2.50
C ALA A 198 -0.85 -12.81 -1.15
N VAL A 199 -1.44 -13.70 -0.36
CA VAL A 199 -0.70 -14.36 0.73
C VAL A 199 0.26 -15.35 0.05
N PRO A 200 1.57 -15.34 0.35
CA PRO A 200 2.51 -16.28 -0.23
C PRO A 200 2.00 -17.71 -0.04
N ALA A 201 1.98 -18.50 -1.10
CA ALA A 201 1.73 -19.93 -0.95
C ALA A 201 2.84 -20.50 -0.05
N GLU A 202 2.48 -21.24 1.01
CA GLU A 202 3.48 -21.94 1.78
C GLU A 202 4.29 -22.86 0.84
N PRO A 203 5.63 -22.86 0.93
CA PRO A 203 6.42 -23.75 0.10
C PRO A 203 6.00 -25.18 0.45
N ARG A 204 5.38 -25.88 -0.52
CA ARG A 204 5.19 -27.33 -0.42
C ARG A 204 6.58 -27.91 -0.20
N ARG A 205 6.86 -28.39 1.02
CA ARG A 205 8.04 -29.21 1.32
C ARG A 205 8.01 -30.41 0.37
N ARG A 206 8.65 -30.30 -0.79
CA ARG A 206 9.05 -31.49 -1.53
C ARG A 206 10.15 -32.12 -0.69
N SER A 207 9.88 -33.30 -0.14
CA SER A 207 10.92 -34.14 0.44
C SER A 207 12.08 -34.22 -0.53
N ALA A 208 13.29 -33.94 -0.05
CA ALA A 208 14.49 -34.00 -0.86
C ALA A 208 14.56 -35.35 -1.58
N ALA A 209 14.88 -35.33 -2.88
CA ALA A 209 15.09 -36.55 -3.63
C ALA A 209 16.20 -37.37 -2.96
N PRO A 210 16.03 -38.70 -2.80
CA PRO A 210 17.04 -39.52 -2.15
C PRO A 210 18.36 -39.39 -2.92
N ARG A 211 19.44 -39.08 -2.19
CA ARG A 211 20.80 -39.07 -2.72
C ARG A 211 21.07 -40.47 -3.30
N ARG A 212 21.23 -40.57 -4.62
CA ARG A 212 21.77 -41.78 -5.25
C ARG A 212 23.16 -42.02 -4.64
N ARG A 213 23.35 -43.18 -4.03
CA ARG A 213 24.68 -43.66 -3.63
C ARG A 213 25.52 -43.75 -4.90
N GLU A 214 26.62 -43.00 -4.93
CA GLU A 214 27.71 -43.24 -5.86
C GLU A 214 28.42 -44.51 -5.41
N ASP A 215 28.13 -45.63 -6.06
CA ASP A 215 28.95 -46.83 -5.95
C ASP A 215 30.29 -46.53 -6.65
N ARG A 216 31.30 -46.17 -5.85
CA ARG A 216 32.70 -46.19 -6.28
C ARG A 216 33.12 -47.65 -6.41
N GLN A 217 33.16 -48.16 -7.64
CA GLN A 217 33.97 -49.34 -7.97
C GLN A 217 35.45 -48.94 -7.88
N ALA A 218 36.15 -49.58 -6.95
CA ALA A 218 37.60 -49.61 -6.92
C ALA A 218 38.09 -50.68 -7.91
N ALA A 219 39.10 -50.33 -8.72
CA ALA A 219 40.01 -51.23 -9.40
C ALA A 219 41.43 -50.84 -8.97
#